data_AF-F8C4F4-F1
#
_entry.id   AF-F8C4F4-F1
#
_cell.length_a   1.000
_cell.length_b   1.000
_cell.length_c   1.000
_cell.angle_alpha   90.00
_cell.angle_beta   90.00
_cell.angle_gamma   90.00
#
_symmetry.space_group_name_H-M   'P 1'
#
loop_
_entity.id
_entity.type
_entity.pdbx_description
1 polymer ?
#
loop_
_entity_poly.entity_id
_entity_poly.type
_entity_poly.pdbx_seq_one_letter_code
_entity_poly.pdbx_strand_id
1 'polypeptide(L)' 'MRKRGRIVTIEDVKFVYENYANMSATEIAEKLGISKFQVNKIVNELRKRGVEIPKKIGKKINVYDKFVEELKKAGKI' A
#
# COMPACT_ATOMS: atom_id res chain seq x y z
N MET A 1 -10.68 -25.94 -2.24
CA MET A 1 -9.34 -25.44 -2.65
C MET A 1 -9.41 -23.93 -2.87
N ARG A 2 -8.53 -23.11 -2.27
CA ARG A 2 -8.43 -21.69 -2.66
C ARG A 2 -7.95 -21.61 -4.11
N LYS A 3 -8.66 -20.86 -4.96
CA LYS A 3 -8.25 -20.60 -6.35
C LYS A 3 -6.83 -20.02 -6.33
N ARG A 4 -5.91 -20.57 -7.12
CA ARG A 4 -4.55 -20.02 -7.25
C ARG A 4 -4.68 -18.57 -7.74
N GLY A 5 -3.99 -17.65 -7.08
CA GLY A 5 -3.93 -16.26 -7.50
C GLY A 5 -3.30 -16.14 -8.90
N ARG A 6 -3.65 -15.06 -9.62
CA ARG A 6 -3.08 -14.74 -10.93
C ARG A 6 -1.55 -14.72 -10.87
N ILE A 7 -0.89 -15.23 -11.91
CA ILE A 7 0.58 -15.17 -12.03
C ILE A 7 1.00 -13.70 -12.20
N VAL A 8 2.05 -13.30 -11.48
CA VAL A 8 2.64 -11.94 -11.56
C VAL A 8 3.52 -11.85 -12.80
N THR A 9 3.34 -10.80 -13.59
CA THR A 9 4.14 -10.50 -14.79
C THR A 9 5.20 -9.42 -14.52
N ILE A 10 6.05 -9.14 -15.51
CA ILE A 10 7.05 -8.06 -15.42
C ILE A 10 6.35 -6.68 -15.37
N GLU A 11 5.25 -6.52 -16.11
CA GLU A 11 4.45 -5.30 -16.14
C GLU A 11 3.85 -5.00 -14.77
N ASP A 12 3.41 -6.03 -14.04
CA ASP A 12 2.97 -5.89 -12.66
C ASP A 12 4.09 -5.35 -11.77
N VAL A 13 5.28 -5.92 -11.87
CA VAL A 13 6.45 -5.51 -11.08
C VAL A 13 6.81 -4.06 -11.39
N LYS A 14 6.83 -3.68 -12.67
CA LYS A 14 7.09 -2.31 -13.12
C LYS A 14 6.04 -1.33 -12.58
N PHE A 15 4.76 -1.67 -12.70
CA PHE A 15 3.68 -0.84 -12.19
C PHE A 15 3.77 -0.65 -10.67
N VAL A 16 4.06 -1.73 -9.92
CA VAL A 16 4.28 -1.62 -8.47
C VAL A 16 5.43 -0.67 -8.16
N TYR A 17 6.59 -0.84 -8.82
CA TYR A 17 7.77 0.00 -8.59
C TYR A 17 7.48 1.49 -8.80
N GLU A 18 6.84 1.84 -9.91
CA GLU A 18 6.55 3.24 -10.29
C GLU A 18 5.54 3.91 -9.35
N ASN A 19 4.61 3.14 -8.76
CA ASN A 19 3.47 3.69 -8.02
C ASN A 19 3.54 3.49 -6.50
N TYR A 20 4.45 2.67 -5.99
CA TYR A 20 4.43 2.25 -4.58
C TYR A 20 4.53 3.40 -3.56
N ALA A 21 5.24 4.47 -3.92
CA ALA A 21 5.42 5.65 -3.08
C ALA A 21 4.14 6.48 -2.94
N ASN A 22 3.31 6.50 -3.98
CA ASN A 22 2.14 7.38 -4.12
C ASN A 22 0.82 6.67 -3.88
N MET A 23 0.81 5.33 -3.92
CA MET A 23 -0.39 4.52 -3.80
C MET A 23 -0.32 3.54 -2.62
N SER A 24 -1.48 3.25 -2.03
CA SER A 24 -1.61 2.15 -1.09
C SER A 24 -1.45 0.80 -1.81
N ALA A 25 -1.05 -0.24 -1.06
CA ALA A 25 -0.90 -1.57 -1.65
C ALA A 25 -2.25 -2.19 -2.04
N THR A 26 -3.35 -1.68 -1.46
CA THR A 26 -4.72 -2.09 -1.82
C THR A 26 -5.11 -1.50 -3.17
N GLU A 27 -4.90 -0.20 -3.40
CA GLU A 27 -5.22 0.44 -4.68
C GLU A 27 -4.38 -0.15 -5.83
N ILE A 28 -3.10 -0.44 -5.59
CA ILE A 28 -2.25 -1.13 -6.58
C ILE A 28 -2.81 -2.53 -6.90
N ALA A 29 -3.23 -3.27 -5.87
CA ALA A 29 -3.79 -4.61 -6.02
C ALA A 29 -5.08 -4.59 -6.85
N GLU A 30 -5.96 -3.62 -6.60
CA GLU A 30 -7.20 -3.41 -7.36
C GLU A 30 -6.91 -3.08 -8.82
N LYS A 31 -5.98 -2.14 -9.10
CA LYS A 31 -5.60 -1.77 -10.47
C LYS A 31 -5.00 -2.93 -11.27
N LEU A 32 -4.24 -3.81 -10.62
CA LEU A 32 -3.57 -4.94 -11.26
C LEU A 32 -4.40 -6.23 -11.26
N GLY A 33 -5.54 -6.27 -10.55
CA GLY A 33 -6.31 -7.51 -10.35
C GLY A 33 -5.51 -8.62 -9.66
N ILE A 34 -4.64 -8.26 -8.71
CA ILE A 34 -3.87 -9.20 -7.88
C ILE A 34 -4.19 -9.02 -6.40
N SER A 35 -3.70 -9.90 -5.55
CA SER A 35 -3.84 -9.70 -4.10
C SER A 35 -2.88 -8.64 -3.57
N LYS A 36 -3.28 -7.92 -2.52
CA LYS A 36 -2.38 -7.06 -1.72
C LYS A 36 -1.13 -7.81 -1.23
N PHE A 37 -1.26 -9.10 -0.94
CA PHE A 37 -0.14 -9.95 -0.57
C PHE A 37 0.90 -10.06 -1.70
N GLN A 38 0.46 -10.23 -2.95
CA GLN A 38 1.35 -10.26 -4.10
C GLN A 38 2.06 -8.92 -4.31
N VAL A 39 1.36 -7.79 -4.14
CA VAL A 39 1.99 -6.45 -4.17
C VAL A 39 3.12 -6.36 -3.14
N ASN A 40 2.86 -6.74 -1.88
CA ASN A 40 3.88 -6.72 -0.83
C ASN A 40 5.04 -7.68 -1.13
N LYS A 41 4.74 -8.85 -1.71
CA LYS A 41 5.76 -9.82 -2.12
C LYS A 41 6.69 -9.22 -3.19
N ILE A 42 6.14 -8.55 -4.20
CA ILE A 42 6.91 -7.86 -5.25
C ILE A 42 7.89 -6.85 -4.61
N VAL A 43 7.39 -5.98 -3.74
CA VAL A 43 8.21 -4.95 -3.06
C VAL A 43 9.33 -5.58 -2.24
N ASN A 44 9.04 -6.65 -1.51
CA ASN A 44 10.04 -7.35 -0.72
C ASN A 44 11.11 -8.02 -1.58
N GLU A 45 10.70 -8.65 -2.69
CA GLU A 45 11.62 -9.30 -3.62
C GLU A 45 12.54 -8.29 -4.33
N LEU A 46 12.02 -7.10 -4.67
CA LEU A 46 12.81 -5.99 -5.21
C LEU A 46 13.83 -5.48 -4.19
N ARG A 47 13.43 -5.25 -2.94
CA ARG A 47 14.33 -4.80 -1.86
C ARG A 47 15.45 -5.80 -1.56
N LYS A 48 15.15 -7.11 -1.54
CA LYS A 48 16.17 -8.17 -1.37
C LYS A 48 17.23 -8.15 -2.48
N ARG A 49 16.90 -7.62 -3.65
CA ARG A 49 17.80 -7.48 -4.81
C ARG A 49 18.47 -6.10 -4.87
N GLY A 50 18.39 -5.31 -3.80
CA GLY A 50 19.04 -4.01 -3.72
C GLY A 50 18.29 -2.87 -4.42
N VAL A 51 17.05 -3.10 -4.87
CA VAL A 51 16.24 -2.03 -5.46
C VAL A 51 15.68 -1.15 -4.34
N GLU A 52 16.08 0.13 -4.32
CA GLU A 52 15.51 1.11 -3.42
C GLU A 52 14.08 1.46 -3.86
N ILE A 53 13.12 1.19 -2.98
CA ILE A 53 11.72 1.57 -3.18
C ILE A 53 11.37 2.63 -2.14
N PRO A 54 11.04 3.87 -2.57
CA PRO A 54 10.71 4.94 -1.64
C PRO A 54 9.61 4.54 -0.66
N LYS A 55 9.73 5.01 0.58
CA LYS A 55 8.66 4.87 1.56
C LYS A 55 7.44 5.68 1.10
N LYS A 56 6.25 5.24 1.52
CA LYS A 56 5.00 5.89 1.17
C LYS A 56 4.99 7.35 1.62
N ILE A 57 4.66 8.24 0.70
CA ILE A 57 4.56 9.67 0.93
C ILE A 57 3.19 9.91 1.55
N GLY A 58 3.13 9.90 2.88
CA GLY A 58 1.89 10.16 3.60
C GLY A 58 2.08 10.12 5.10
N LYS A 59 1.96 11.27 5.76
CA LYS A 59 1.66 11.31 7.20
C LYS A 59 0.29 10.67 7.36
N LYS A 60 0.23 9.46 7.94
CA LYS A 60 -1.03 8.96 8.48
C LYS A 60 -1.46 9.95 9.56
N ILE A 61 -2.47 10.76 9.26
CA ILE A 61 -3.23 11.42 10.31
C ILE A 61 -3.90 10.28 11.07
N ASN A 62 -3.53 10.13 12.33
CA ASN A 62 -4.16 9.15 13.20
C ASN A 62 -5.64 9.54 13.35
N VAL A 63 -6.52 8.63 12.95
CA VAL A 63 -7.98 8.84 12.98
C VAL A 63 -8.49 9.14 14.38
N TYR A 64 -7.84 8.56 15.40
CA TYR A 64 -8.18 8.81 16.80
C TYR A 64 -7.77 10.23 17.22
N ASP A 65 -6.60 10.70 16.79
CA ASP A 65 -6.16 12.08 17.09
C ASP A 65 -7.12 13.10 16.45
N LYS A 66 -7.54 12.85 15.21
CA LYS A 66 -8.55 13.69 14.54
C LYS A 66 -9.88 13.68 15.28
N PHE A 67 -10.34 12.52 15.75
CA PHE A 67 -11.58 12.42 16.51
C PHE A 67 -11.48 13.11 17.88
N VAL A 68 -10.34 13.01 18.57
CA VAL A 68 -10.08 13.74 19.81
C VAL A 68 -10.11 15.24 19.58
N GLU A 69 -9.55 15.74 18.48
CA GLU A 69 -9.69 17.16 18.10
C GLU A 69 -11.15 17.56 17.85
N GLU A 70 -11.94 16.71 17.20
CA GLU A 70 -13.38 16.94 17.00
C GLU A 70 -14.13 17.00 18.34
N LEU A 71 -13.80 16.13 19.30
CA LEU A 71 -14.40 16.16 20.65
C LEU A 71 -14.03 17.43 21.43
N LYS A 72 -12.76 17.87 21.37
CA LYS A 72 -12.31 19.14 21.97
C LYS A 72 -13.04 20.34 21.36
N LYS A 73 -13.19 20.38 20.03
CA LYS A 73 -13.94 21.43 19.32
C LYS A 73 -15.42 21.43 19.69
N ALA A 74 -15.99 20.27 19.96
CA ALA A 74 -17.38 20.12 20.40
C ALA A 74 -17.60 20.37 21.90
N GLY A 75 -16.54 20.68 22.67
CA GLY A 75 -16.61 20.93 24.11
C GLY A 75 -17.05 19.71 24.93
N LYS A 76 -16.86 18.50 24.39
CA LYS A 76 -17.24 17.23 25.06
C LYS A 76 -16.15 16.70 25.97
N ILE A 77 -14.92 17.18 25.79
CA ILE A 77 -13.72 16.96 26.60
C ILE A 77 -12.86 18.22 26.60
#